data_AF-A0A965PHL3-F1
#
_entry.id   AF-A0A965PHL3-F1
#
_cell.length_a   1.000
_cell.length_b   1.000
_cell.length_c   1.000
_cell.angle_alpha   90.00
_cell.angle_beta   90.00
_cell.angle_gamma   90.00
#
_symmetry.space_group_name_H-M   'P 1'
#
loop_
_entity.id
_entity.type
_entity.pdbx_description
1 polymer ?
#
loop_
_entity_poly.entity_id
_entity_poly.type
_entity_poly.pdbx_seq_one_letter_code
_entity_poly.pdbx_strand_id
1 'polypeptide(L)'
;MKTKSTRHGDAGKHQSTSELSVIDVTALSTASQTDIVPAVDQEQLANLLEREARIDRAQRNAYLEIGLELKAIRDGKLYATPRSEPVAGRYTFTTFEEYVEERWDMAYSRSAQLIDAADACHKISTIVEILPARESHVRELLKIEDDGDRAKVWQSVVDRGETITAKIVTEEVERFIAQQEKNWLTVSEWESCDSHERERLLEMPSDAQFNKQDNASIDWAQWSWNPITGCKHDCPYCYARDIAKRFYPQGFDPSIYPCRFAAPKNTKVPQKSEEDTAFKNVFTGSMADIFGRWVPADWIDLVIDAVRGNPQWNFLFLTKFPQRVHEFGQMPDNAWMGTTVDCQERVANAEKAFAKMGGGIKWLSIEPMLTPLKFTRLDLFDWVVIGGASKSAQTPAWVPPFDWIADLHAQARAAGCAVYHKDNLCLGDELRLKEFPWETREERVLPQALKYLSMK
;
A
#
# COMPACT_ATOMS: atom_id res chain seq x y z
N MET A 1 5.03 62.02 -17.55
CA MET A 1 4.43 63.11 -16.74
C MET A 1 4.09 62.50 -15.38
N LYS A 2 4.76 62.95 -14.29
CA LYS A 2 4.19 63.82 -13.24
C LYS A 2 2.90 63.22 -12.62
N THR A 3 2.73 63.02 -11.31
CA THR A 3 3.28 63.69 -10.12
C THR A 3 2.78 63.02 -8.84
N LYS A 4 3.65 63.01 -7.81
CA LYS A 4 3.45 63.28 -6.35
C LYS A 4 2.04 63.18 -5.74
N SER A 5 1.94 62.66 -4.50
CA SER A 5 1.87 63.49 -3.26
C SER A 5 1.63 62.66 -1.97
N THR A 6 2.59 62.66 -1.03
CA THR A 6 2.55 63.15 0.39
C THR A 6 1.95 62.22 1.46
N ARG A 7 2.38 62.15 2.75
CA ARG A 7 3.17 63.02 3.66
C ARG A 7 3.56 62.20 4.94
N HIS A 8 4.79 62.32 5.48
CA HIS A 8 5.22 63.00 6.75
C HIS A 8 4.75 62.35 8.08
N GLY A 9 5.52 62.23 9.18
CA GLY A 9 6.87 62.67 9.60
C GLY A 9 7.25 61.90 10.91
N ASP A 10 8.52 61.60 11.21
CA ASP A 10 9.53 62.39 11.98
C ASP A 10 9.16 62.62 13.47
N ALA A 11 10.01 62.60 14.51
CA ALA A 11 11.46 62.55 14.69
C ALA A 11 11.81 62.38 16.19
N GLY A 12 13.09 62.14 16.51
CA GLY A 12 13.73 62.48 17.79
C GLY A 12 15.12 61.82 17.95
N LYS A 13 16.22 62.41 17.44
CA LYS A 13 17.18 63.36 18.09
C LYS A 13 18.07 62.71 19.18
N HIS A 14 19.38 62.93 19.33
CA HIS A 14 20.40 63.79 18.71
C HIS A 14 21.81 63.27 19.10
N GLN A 15 22.81 63.59 18.28
CA GLN A 15 24.26 63.41 18.48
C GLN A 15 24.89 64.38 19.50
N SER A 16 26.10 64.06 19.97
CA SER A 16 27.15 65.05 20.25
C SER A 16 28.54 64.47 19.97
N THR A 17 29.40 65.33 19.42
CA THR A 17 30.74 65.11 18.84
C THR A 17 31.85 65.74 19.69
N SER A 18 33.06 65.18 19.61
CA SER A 18 34.41 65.82 19.64
C SER A 18 35.44 64.72 19.93
N GLU A 19 36.70 64.67 19.54
CA GLU A 19 37.59 65.38 18.61
C GLU A 19 38.81 64.44 18.46
N LEU A 20 39.53 64.50 17.33
CA LEU A 20 40.80 63.79 17.11
C LEU A 20 41.95 64.49 17.87
N SER A 21 43.01 63.75 18.25
CA SER A 21 44.38 63.99 17.69
C SER A 21 45.51 63.09 18.27
N VAL A 22 46.31 62.53 17.35
CA VAL A 22 47.77 62.20 17.35
C VAL A 22 48.31 61.13 18.33
N ILE A 23 48.89 60.04 17.80
CA ILE A 23 50.34 59.80 17.66
C ILE A 23 50.63 58.52 16.86
N ASP A 24 51.68 58.66 16.07
CA ASP A 24 52.21 57.83 15.00
C ASP A 24 53.03 56.62 15.49
N VAL A 25 53.29 55.74 14.53
CA VAL A 25 53.91 54.41 14.51
C VAL A 25 55.24 54.29 15.28
N THR A 26 55.42 53.20 16.06
CA THR A 26 56.55 52.22 16.02
C THR A 26 56.65 51.43 17.34
N ALA A 27 56.45 50.11 17.27
CA ALA A 27 57.24 49.09 17.99
C ALA A 27 56.69 47.69 17.69
N LEU A 28 57.44 46.95 16.88
CA LEU A 28 57.38 45.49 16.85
C LEU A 28 57.63 44.92 18.25
N SER A 29 56.94 43.84 18.62
CA SER A 29 57.57 42.58 19.04
C SER A 29 56.60 41.69 19.83
N THR A 30 56.53 40.43 19.38
CA THR A 30 56.34 39.20 20.17
C THR A 30 55.04 38.99 20.93
N ALA A 31 54.15 38.18 20.33
CA ALA A 31 53.72 36.91 20.94
C ALA A 31 53.17 36.00 19.85
N SER A 32 54.03 35.10 19.35
CA SER A 32 53.59 33.90 18.63
C SER A 32 52.83 33.02 19.62
N GLN A 33 51.50 32.97 19.53
CA GLN A 33 50.76 31.81 20.00
C GLN A 33 51.12 30.66 19.08
N THR A 34 52.18 29.93 19.44
CA THR A 34 52.35 28.55 18.96
C THR A 34 51.17 27.77 19.50
N ASP A 35 50.23 27.42 18.63
CA ASP A 35 49.25 26.38 18.87
C ASP A 35 50.00 25.15 19.38
N ILE A 36 49.76 24.79 20.64
CA ILE A 36 50.26 23.55 21.21
C ILE A 36 49.47 22.45 20.51
N VAL A 37 50.03 21.88 19.46
CA VAL A 37 49.51 20.68 18.82
C VAL A 37 49.42 19.61 19.92
N PRO A 38 48.22 19.05 20.22
CA PRO A 38 48.09 17.98 21.19
C PRO A 38 49.06 16.85 20.83
N ALA A 39 49.70 16.23 21.82
CA ALA A 39 50.56 15.08 21.57
C ALA A 39 49.76 14.00 20.81
N VAL A 40 50.12 13.80 19.54
CA VAL A 40 49.43 12.86 18.65
C VAL A 40 49.79 11.45 19.08
N ASP A 41 48.78 10.66 19.46
CA ASP A 41 48.90 9.22 19.55
C ASP A 41 49.06 8.65 18.13
N GLN A 42 50.31 8.36 17.76
CA GLN A 42 50.69 7.92 16.42
C GLN A 42 50.02 6.59 16.04
N GLU A 43 49.70 5.73 17.02
CA GLU A 43 49.05 4.45 16.76
C GLU A 43 47.56 4.64 16.45
N GLN A 44 46.86 5.46 17.24
CA GLN A 44 45.45 5.79 16.96
C GLN A 44 45.30 6.56 15.64
N LEU A 45 46.21 7.48 15.33
CA LEU A 45 46.16 8.23 14.08
C LEU A 45 46.40 7.31 12.88
N ALA A 46 47.37 6.39 12.96
CA ALA A 46 47.60 5.40 11.92
C ALA A 46 46.35 4.52 11.70
N ASN A 47 45.70 4.06 12.77
CA ASN A 47 44.46 3.28 12.70
C ASN A 47 43.32 4.08 12.04
N LEU A 48 43.10 5.33 12.45
CA LEU A 48 42.10 6.20 11.81
C LEU A 48 42.37 6.33 10.30
N LEU A 49 43.58 6.74 9.92
CA LEU A 49 43.94 6.99 8.52
C LEU A 49 43.84 5.72 7.66
N GLU A 50 44.19 4.55 8.21
CA GLU A 50 44.04 3.29 7.50
C GLU A 50 42.56 3.00 7.19
N ARG A 51 41.66 3.24 8.16
CA ARG A 51 40.22 3.06 7.96
C ARG A 51 39.64 4.05 6.98
N GLU A 52 40.04 5.32 7.06
CA GLU A 52 39.66 6.33 6.07
C GLU A 52 40.11 5.93 4.66
N ALA A 53 41.35 5.44 4.52
CA ALA A 53 41.87 4.99 3.23
C ALA A 53 41.13 3.75 2.68
N ARG A 54 40.55 2.90 3.54
CA ARG A 54 39.67 1.81 3.10
C ARG A 54 38.35 2.38 2.57
N ILE A 55 37.73 3.32 3.29
CA ILE A 55 36.50 3.99 2.85
C ILE A 55 36.72 4.74 1.52
N ASP A 56 37.83 5.45 1.34
CA ASP A 56 38.16 6.16 0.10
C ASP A 56 38.36 5.21 -1.10
N ARG A 57 38.88 4.01 -0.86
CA ARG A 57 39.08 2.97 -1.90
C ARG A 57 37.83 2.16 -2.20
N ALA A 58 36.86 2.15 -1.27
CA ALA A 58 35.63 1.42 -1.43
C ALA A 58 34.81 1.99 -2.61
N GLN A 59 34.26 1.11 -3.46
CA GLN A 59 33.39 1.57 -4.54
C GLN A 59 32.12 2.21 -3.95
N ARG A 60 31.49 3.16 -4.67
CA ARG A 60 30.26 3.88 -4.22
C ARG A 60 29.10 2.97 -3.75
N ASN A 61 29.13 1.67 -4.04
CA ASN A 61 28.10 0.68 -3.65
C ASN A 61 28.58 -0.36 -2.61
N ALA A 62 29.82 -0.25 -2.11
CA ALA A 62 30.41 -1.15 -1.13
C ALA A 62 29.92 -0.85 0.30
N TYR A 63 28.61 -0.89 0.49
CA TYR A 63 27.95 -0.49 1.74
C TYR A 63 28.47 -1.26 2.96
N LEU A 64 28.80 -2.54 2.79
CA LEU A 64 29.30 -3.41 3.87
C LEU A 64 30.67 -2.95 4.38
N GLU A 65 31.61 -2.70 3.47
CA GLU A 65 32.96 -2.23 3.81
C GLU A 65 32.89 -0.84 4.45
N ILE A 66 32.21 0.10 3.80
CA ILE A 66 32.06 1.48 4.28
C ILE A 66 31.40 1.50 5.66
N GLY A 67 30.30 0.76 5.85
CA GLY A 67 29.58 0.73 7.11
C GLY A 67 30.36 0.10 8.27
N LEU A 68 31.14 -0.98 8.02
CA LEU A 68 31.98 -1.59 9.05
C LEU A 68 33.13 -0.66 9.48
N GLU A 69 33.76 0.05 8.53
CA GLU A 69 34.84 0.99 8.85
C GLU A 69 34.31 2.24 9.56
N LEU A 70 33.18 2.80 9.13
CA LEU A 70 32.49 3.87 9.85
C LEU A 70 32.09 3.46 11.27
N LYS A 71 31.57 2.22 11.44
CA LYS A 71 31.25 1.66 12.76
C LYS A 71 32.47 1.60 13.65
N ALA A 72 33.60 1.11 13.14
CA ALA A 72 34.83 1.00 13.92
C ALA A 72 35.42 2.36 14.30
N ILE A 73 35.35 3.36 13.41
CA ILE A 73 35.74 4.74 13.70
C ILE A 73 34.86 5.33 14.81
N ARG A 74 33.53 5.14 14.71
CA ARG A 74 32.56 5.63 15.69
C ARG A 74 32.75 4.97 17.07
N ASP A 75 32.73 3.64 17.11
CA ASP A 75 32.75 2.86 18.35
C ASP A 75 34.12 2.99 19.06
N GLY A 76 35.21 3.09 18.28
CA GLY A 76 36.55 3.37 18.79
C GLY A 76 36.84 4.83 19.10
N LYS A 77 35.88 5.75 18.85
CA LYS A 77 36.04 7.20 18.96
C LYS A 77 37.26 7.76 18.21
N LEU A 78 37.66 7.10 17.12
CA LEU A 78 38.85 7.49 16.34
C LEU A 78 38.68 8.84 15.66
N TYR A 79 37.44 9.28 15.41
CA TYR A 79 37.15 10.61 14.88
C TYR A 79 37.68 11.75 15.77
N ALA A 80 37.87 11.51 17.07
CA ALA A 80 38.41 12.48 18.02
C ALA A 80 39.94 12.48 18.10
N THR A 81 40.63 11.59 17.36
CA THR A 81 42.09 11.52 17.36
C THR A 81 42.69 12.77 16.71
N PRO A 82 43.62 13.49 17.40
CA PRO A 82 44.32 14.63 16.83
C PRO A 82 45.11 14.26 15.57
N ARG A 83 44.99 15.07 14.52
CA ARG A 83 45.64 14.88 13.21
C ARG A 83 46.89 15.74 13.08
N SER A 84 47.83 15.32 12.23
CA SER A 84 48.95 16.15 11.80
C SER A 84 48.56 17.20 10.76
N GLU A 85 47.55 16.88 9.92
CA GLU A 85 46.99 17.77 8.89
C GLU A 85 45.49 17.98 9.13
N PRO A 86 44.97 19.21 8.97
CA PRO A 86 43.56 19.48 9.26
C PRO A 86 42.64 18.96 8.15
N VAL A 87 41.47 18.47 8.54
CA VAL A 87 40.35 18.14 7.64
C VAL A 87 39.26 19.19 7.87
N ALA A 88 38.79 19.85 6.81
CA ALA A 88 37.83 20.96 6.90
C ALA A 88 38.25 22.06 7.92
N GLY A 89 39.55 22.32 8.02
CA GLY A 89 40.11 23.30 8.97
C GLY A 89 40.19 22.82 10.43
N ARG A 90 39.87 21.56 10.72
CA ARG A 90 39.89 20.97 12.07
C ARG A 90 40.98 19.93 12.22
N TYR A 91 41.69 19.96 13.35
CA TYR A 91 42.69 18.95 13.72
C TYR A 91 42.10 17.77 14.52
N THR A 92 40.86 17.88 15.00
CA THR A 92 40.10 16.83 15.70
C THR A 92 38.61 17.14 15.58
N PHE A 93 37.76 16.12 15.68
CA PHE A 93 36.30 16.26 15.69
C PHE A 93 35.73 15.95 17.08
N THR A 94 34.72 16.70 17.50
CA THR A 94 34.13 16.51 18.83
C THR A 94 33.09 15.39 18.81
N THR A 95 32.35 15.28 17.71
CA THR A 95 31.29 14.29 17.54
C THR A 95 31.49 13.50 16.25
N PHE A 96 30.94 12.28 16.21
CA PHE A 96 30.96 11.47 15.01
C PHE A 96 30.11 12.09 13.88
N GLU A 97 29.01 12.78 14.23
CA GLU A 97 28.16 13.51 13.29
C GLU A 97 28.95 14.60 12.54
N GLU A 98 29.59 15.49 13.30
CA GLU A 98 30.48 16.52 12.75
C GLU A 98 31.58 15.92 11.85
N TYR A 99 32.17 14.81 12.29
CA TYR A 99 33.18 14.10 11.51
C TYR A 99 32.64 13.60 10.16
N VAL A 100 31.48 12.95 10.14
CA VAL A 100 30.95 12.40 8.87
C VAL A 100 30.47 13.48 7.91
N GLU A 101 29.93 14.58 8.43
CA GLU A 101 29.50 15.71 7.61
C GLU A 101 30.71 16.39 6.95
N GLU A 102 31.74 16.71 7.73
CA GLU A 102 32.89 17.49 7.27
C GLU A 102 33.92 16.66 6.48
N ARG A 103 34.14 15.38 6.85
CA ARG A 103 35.13 14.52 6.17
C ARG A 103 34.56 13.81 4.95
N TRP A 104 33.27 13.45 4.99
CA TRP A 104 32.66 12.56 4.00
C TRP A 104 31.51 13.21 3.21
N ASP A 105 31.17 14.48 3.49
CA ASP A 105 30.01 15.18 2.91
C ASP A 105 28.74 14.33 3.03
N MET A 106 28.59 13.68 4.20
CA MET A 106 27.57 12.69 4.46
C MET A 106 26.76 13.05 5.70
N ALA A 107 25.45 13.20 5.53
CA ALA A 107 24.53 13.36 6.65
C ALA A 107 24.61 12.18 7.62
N TYR A 108 24.53 12.46 8.93
CA TYR A 108 24.57 11.44 9.98
C TYR A 108 23.54 10.31 9.78
N SER A 109 22.33 10.65 9.30
CA SER A 109 21.29 9.65 9.02
C SER A 109 21.74 8.60 7.98
N ARG A 110 22.53 9.00 6.98
CA ARG A 110 23.07 8.08 5.97
C ARG A 110 24.20 7.22 6.54
N SER A 111 25.09 7.80 7.36
CA SER A 111 26.17 7.02 7.98
C SER A 111 25.63 5.99 8.96
N ALA A 112 24.63 6.35 9.78
CA ALA A 112 23.92 5.43 10.67
C ALA A 112 23.28 4.27 9.88
N GLN A 113 22.57 4.56 8.80
CA GLN A 113 21.96 3.54 7.94
C GLN A 113 23.01 2.57 7.34
N LEU A 114 24.15 3.08 6.88
CA LEU A 114 25.25 2.24 6.37
C LEU A 114 25.83 1.36 7.47
N ILE A 115 26.02 1.90 8.68
CA ILE A 115 26.51 1.15 9.84
C ILE A 115 25.53 0.03 10.20
N ASP A 116 24.25 0.33 10.33
CA ASP A 116 23.24 -0.66 10.73
C ASP A 116 23.10 -1.77 9.68
N ALA A 117 23.07 -1.42 8.40
CA ALA A 117 23.05 -2.39 7.32
C ALA A 117 24.31 -3.25 7.27
N ALA A 118 25.49 -2.66 7.45
CA ALA A 118 26.75 -3.40 7.47
C ALA A 118 26.84 -4.33 8.68
N ASP A 119 26.40 -3.88 9.85
CA ASP A 119 26.40 -4.68 11.07
C ASP A 119 25.44 -5.88 10.97
N ALA A 120 24.21 -5.67 10.51
CA ALA A 120 23.25 -6.75 10.31
C ALA A 120 23.76 -7.76 9.27
N CYS A 121 24.29 -7.28 8.14
CA CYS A 121 24.88 -8.14 7.10
C CYS A 121 26.09 -8.93 7.64
N HIS A 122 26.93 -8.31 8.45
CA HIS A 122 28.07 -8.96 9.08
C HIS A 122 27.64 -10.06 10.05
N LYS A 123 26.61 -9.84 10.88
CA LYS A 123 26.10 -10.87 11.81
C LYS A 123 25.56 -12.09 11.09
N ILE A 124 24.77 -11.89 10.03
CA ILE A 124 24.22 -13.02 9.26
C ILE A 124 25.26 -13.72 8.38
N SER A 125 26.43 -13.13 8.14
CA SER A 125 27.50 -13.75 7.32
C SER A 125 28.05 -15.07 7.87
N THR A 126 27.79 -15.36 9.14
CA THR A 126 28.13 -16.63 9.77
C THR A 126 27.09 -17.72 9.56
N ILE A 127 25.90 -17.35 9.05
CA ILE A 127 24.71 -18.21 8.93
C ILE A 127 24.41 -18.52 7.46
N VAL A 128 24.58 -17.53 6.56
CA VAL A 128 24.24 -17.64 5.13
C VAL A 128 25.49 -17.57 4.25
N GLU A 129 25.49 -18.34 3.16
CA GLU A 129 26.63 -18.39 2.22
C GLU A 129 26.63 -17.20 1.25
N ILE A 130 25.46 -16.85 0.70
CA ILE A 130 25.30 -15.73 -0.23
C ILE A 130 24.86 -14.52 0.58
N LEU A 131 25.64 -13.43 0.56
CA LEU A 131 25.32 -12.20 1.29
C LEU A 131 24.44 -11.23 0.50
N PRO A 132 23.68 -10.36 1.18
CA PRO A 132 22.98 -9.24 0.53
C PRO A 132 23.92 -8.35 -0.28
N ALA A 133 23.72 -8.30 -1.59
CA ALA A 133 24.59 -7.51 -2.49
C ALA A 133 24.36 -5.98 -2.41
N ARG A 134 23.24 -5.53 -1.83
CA ARG A 134 22.86 -4.11 -1.77
C ARG A 134 22.35 -3.74 -0.38
N GLU A 135 22.65 -2.53 0.07
CA GLU A 135 22.13 -1.97 1.32
C GLU A 135 20.60 -1.99 1.35
N SER A 136 19.95 -1.70 0.21
CA SER A 136 18.49 -1.73 0.10
C SER A 136 17.87 -3.10 0.36
N HIS A 137 18.62 -4.20 0.23
CA HIS A 137 18.16 -5.53 0.63
C HIS A 137 18.20 -5.66 2.16
N VAL A 138 19.31 -5.26 2.78
CA VAL A 138 19.49 -5.35 4.24
C VAL A 138 18.53 -4.44 4.99
N ARG A 139 18.24 -3.25 4.44
CA ARG A 139 17.28 -2.32 5.02
C ARG A 139 15.90 -2.94 5.21
N GLU A 140 15.48 -3.82 4.30
CA GLU A 140 14.22 -4.55 4.47
C GLU A 140 14.35 -5.61 5.57
N LEU A 141 15.47 -6.33 5.63
CA LEU A 141 15.75 -7.32 6.69
C LEU A 141 15.82 -6.69 8.09
N LEU A 142 16.24 -5.44 8.22
CA LEU A 142 16.31 -4.73 9.52
C LEU A 142 14.94 -4.59 10.20
N LYS A 143 13.83 -4.80 9.49
CA LYS A 143 12.47 -4.85 10.07
C LYS A 143 12.24 -6.09 10.94
N ILE A 144 13.07 -7.13 10.80
CA ILE A 144 13.08 -8.32 11.66
C ILE A 144 14.09 -8.06 12.77
N GLU A 145 13.73 -8.29 14.04
CA GLU A 145 14.62 -7.99 15.17
C GLU A 145 15.76 -9.02 15.32
N ASP A 146 15.44 -10.31 15.21
CA ASP A 146 16.37 -11.42 15.42
C ASP A 146 17.27 -11.69 14.21
N ASP A 147 18.57 -11.85 14.44
CA ASP A 147 19.56 -12.10 13.38
C ASP A 147 19.42 -13.49 12.73
N GLY A 148 19.01 -14.50 13.50
CA GLY A 148 18.74 -15.84 12.97
C GLY A 148 17.53 -15.83 12.04
N ASP A 149 16.50 -15.09 12.36
CA ASP A 149 15.32 -14.92 11.51
C ASP A 149 15.62 -14.05 10.28
N ARG A 150 16.41 -12.98 10.41
CA ARG A 150 16.95 -12.24 9.24
C ARG A 150 17.66 -13.19 8.28
N ALA A 151 18.52 -14.06 8.80
CA ALA A 151 19.26 -15.03 8.01
C ALA A 151 18.34 -16.05 7.33
N LYS A 152 17.33 -16.59 8.03
CA LYS A 152 16.33 -17.50 7.45
C LYS A 152 15.55 -16.84 6.31
N VAL A 153 15.07 -15.61 6.53
CA VAL A 153 14.32 -14.85 5.51
C VAL A 153 15.20 -14.57 4.30
N TRP A 154 16.44 -14.15 4.52
CA TRP A 154 17.39 -13.94 3.44
C TRP A 154 17.68 -15.22 2.66
N GLN A 155 17.90 -16.35 3.35
CA GLN A 155 18.11 -17.64 2.71
C GLN A 155 16.89 -18.04 1.86
N SER A 156 15.67 -17.82 2.35
CA SER A 156 14.45 -18.06 1.58
C SER A 156 14.37 -17.20 0.31
N VAL A 157 14.92 -15.98 0.31
CA VAL A 157 15.00 -15.13 -0.90
C VAL A 157 16.04 -15.68 -1.88
N VAL A 158 17.19 -16.12 -1.38
CA VAL A 158 18.26 -16.72 -2.19
C VAL A 158 17.79 -18.01 -2.86
N ASP A 159 17.07 -18.87 -2.12
CA ASP A 159 16.60 -20.18 -2.59
C ASP A 159 15.57 -20.07 -3.73
N ARG A 160 14.95 -18.90 -3.93
CA ARG A 160 14.07 -18.66 -5.09
C ARG A 160 14.82 -18.74 -6.42
N GLY A 161 16.14 -18.54 -6.43
CA GLY A 161 16.97 -18.62 -7.65
C GLY A 161 16.71 -17.53 -8.69
N GLU A 162 15.96 -16.49 -8.34
CA GLU A 162 15.64 -15.35 -9.20
C GLU A 162 16.63 -14.19 -9.01
N THR A 163 16.60 -13.19 -9.90
CA THR A 163 17.38 -11.96 -9.69
C THR A 163 16.86 -11.20 -8.46
N ILE A 164 17.66 -11.13 -7.40
CA ILE A 164 17.26 -10.51 -6.13
C ILE A 164 17.11 -8.99 -6.30
N THR A 165 15.92 -8.51 -5.95
CA THR A 165 15.57 -7.08 -5.89
C THR A 165 15.07 -6.72 -4.49
N ALA A 166 15.17 -5.46 -4.09
CA ALA A 166 14.64 -5.00 -2.80
C ALA A 166 13.15 -5.35 -2.63
N LYS A 167 12.35 -5.29 -3.71
CA LYS A 167 10.94 -5.69 -3.71
C LYS A 167 10.74 -7.15 -3.29
N ILE A 168 11.55 -8.07 -3.83
CA ILE A 168 11.47 -9.49 -3.46
C ILE A 168 11.79 -9.68 -1.97
N VAL A 169 12.79 -8.96 -1.46
CA VAL A 169 13.15 -9.02 -0.03
C VAL A 169 12.03 -8.46 0.84
N THR A 170 11.45 -7.31 0.47
CA THR A 170 10.27 -6.74 1.15
C THR A 170 9.14 -7.76 1.23
N GLU A 171 8.81 -8.42 0.11
CA GLU A 171 7.74 -9.41 0.06
C GLU A 171 7.98 -10.61 1.00
N GLU A 172 9.21 -11.12 1.10
CA GLU A 172 9.52 -12.24 2.02
C GLU A 172 9.57 -11.78 3.49
N VAL A 173 10.09 -10.58 3.78
CA VAL A 173 10.09 -10.02 5.13
C VAL A 173 8.66 -9.83 5.64
N GLU A 174 7.79 -9.22 4.83
CA GLU A 174 6.38 -9.03 5.18
C GLU A 174 5.68 -10.37 5.41
N ARG A 175 5.96 -11.37 4.56
CA ARG A 175 5.45 -12.73 4.72
C ARG A 175 5.91 -13.37 6.02
N PHE A 176 7.18 -13.21 6.40
CA PHE A 176 7.74 -13.77 7.64
C PHE A 176 7.11 -13.13 8.89
N ILE A 177 7.02 -11.81 8.93
CA ILE A 177 6.39 -11.08 10.04
C ILE A 177 4.92 -11.53 10.19
N ALA A 178 4.18 -11.63 9.07
CA ALA A 178 2.80 -12.10 9.08
C ALA A 178 2.63 -13.57 9.55
N GLN A 179 3.68 -14.40 9.47
CA GLN A 179 3.65 -15.77 10.02
C GLN A 179 3.85 -15.79 11.53
N GLN A 180 4.71 -14.92 12.07
CA GLN A 180 4.94 -14.78 13.51
C GLN A 180 3.70 -14.23 14.21
N GLU A 181 3.02 -13.28 13.58
CA GLU A 181 1.75 -12.72 14.04
C GLU A 181 0.56 -13.47 13.42
N LYS A 182 0.48 -14.80 13.60
CA LYS A 182 -0.64 -15.59 13.05
C LYS A 182 -1.97 -15.06 13.57
N ASN A 183 -2.61 -14.20 12.78
CA ASN A 183 -3.86 -13.51 13.08
C ASN A 183 -5.02 -14.05 12.23
N TRP A 184 -4.85 -15.27 11.71
CA TRP A 184 -5.80 -15.97 10.87
C TRP A 184 -5.92 -17.43 11.28
N LEU A 185 -7.07 -18.01 10.97
CA LEU A 185 -7.34 -19.44 11.17
C LEU A 185 -7.90 -20.02 9.89
N THR A 186 -7.40 -21.19 9.47
CA THR A 186 -8.08 -21.97 8.42
C THR A 186 -9.41 -22.51 8.94
N VAL A 187 -10.24 -23.04 8.03
CA VAL A 187 -11.49 -23.71 8.42
C VAL A 187 -11.25 -24.80 9.47
N SER A 188 -10.25 -25.67 9.28
CA SER A 188 -9.98 -26.77 10.23
C SER A 188 -9.50 -26.28 11.60
N GLU A 189 -8.80 -25.14 11.64
CA GLU A 189 -8.32 -24.55 12.90
C GLU A 189 -9.46 -23.84 13.63
N TRP A 190 -10.32 -23.14 12.91
CA TRP A 190 -11.53 -22.56 13.49
C TRP A 190 -12.47 -23.63 14.06
N GLU A 191 -12.66 -24.73 13.33
CA GLU A 191 -13.50 -25.85 13.76
C GLU A 191 -12.97 -26.55 15.03
N SER A 192 -11.67 -26.49 15.29
CA SER A 192 -11.08 -27.05 16.51
C SER A 192 -11.14 -26.12 17.72
N CYS A 193 -11.37 -24.81 17.51
CA CYS A 193 -11.65 -23.86 18.59
C CYS A 193 -13.05 -24.12 19.19
N ASP A 194 -13.14 -24.08 20.52
CA ASP A 194 -14.42 -24.00 21.21
C ASP A 194 -15.04 -22.59 21.11
N SER A 195 -16.27 -22.44 21.60
CA SER A 195 -17.00 -21.17 21.51
C SER A 195 -16.31 -20.03 22.26
N HIS A 196 -15.65 -20.32 23.39
CA HIS A 196 -15.00 -19.30 24.21
C HIS A 196 -13.74 -18.77 23.52
N GLU A 197 -12.95 -19.65 22.91
CA GLU A 197 -11.76 -19.24 22.16
C GLU A 197 -12.14 -18.43 20.91
N ARG A 198 -13.21 -18.82 20.20
CA ARG A 198 -13.71 -18.04 19.05
C ARG A 198 -14.17 -16.64 19.45
N GLU A 199 -14.92 -16.52 20.55
CA GLU A 199 -15.37 -15.24 21.09
C GLU A 199 -14.17 -14.37 21.48
N ARG A 200 -13.23 -14.94 22.24
CA ARG A 200 -11.99 -14.26 22.64
C ARG A 200 -11.22 -13.72 21.43
N LEU A 201 -11.05 -14.51 20.38
CA LEU A 201 -10.34 -14.11 19.16
C LEU A 201 -11.03 -12.94 18.44
N LEU A 202 -12.36 -12.94 18.39
CA LEU A 202 -13.17 -11.88 17.77
C LEU A 202 -13.21 -10.60 18.60
N GLU A 203 -13.08 -10.70 19.92
CA GLU A 203 -13.07 -9.56 20.84
C GLU A 203 -11.69 -8.93 21.04
N MET A 204 -10.62 -9.56 20.54
CA MET A 204 -9.27 -9.02 20.63
C MET A 204 -9.22 -7.60 20.03
N PRO A 205 -8.72 -6.60 20.79
CA PRO A 205 -8.55 -5.25 20.28
C PRO A 205 -7.73 -5.23 19.00
N SER A 206 -8.21 -4.53 17.98
CA SER A 206 -7.51 -4.33 16.73
C SER A 206 -7.73 -2.92 16.21
N ASP A 207 -6.67 -2.32 15.68
CA ASP A 207 -6.65 -1.06 14.97
C ASP A 207 -6.83 -1.24 13.45
N ALA A 208 -7.13 -2.47 12.99
CA ALA A 208 -7.35 -2.77 11.58
C ALA A 208 -8.35 -1.79 10.96
N GLN A 209 -8.06 -1.34 9.74
CA GLN A 209 -8.90 -0.46 8.93
C GLN A 209 -9.15 -1.10 7.55
N PHE A 210 -10.06 -0.51 6.77
CA PHE A 210 -10.23 -0.92 5.38
C PHE A 210 -8.98 -0.63 4.56
N ASN A 211 -8.74 -1.48 3.56
CA ASN A 211 -7.65 -1.24 2.61
C ASN A 211 -8.13 -0.23 1.57
N LYS A 212 -7.50 0.94 1.52
CA LYS A 212 -7.77 1.93 0.48
C LYS A 212 -7.40 1.36 -0.90
N GLN A 213 -8.27 1.54 -1.88
CA GLN A 213 -8.02 1.19 -3.27
C GLN A 213 -7.54 2.44 -4.01
N ASP A 214 -6.32 2.39 -4.55
CA ASP A 214 -5.68 3.48 -5.29
C ASP A 214 -5.49 3.18 -6.78
N ASN A 215 -6.00 2.02 -7.23
CA ASN A 215 -5.86 1.56 -8.60
C ASN A 215 -7.22 1.53 -9.32
N ALA A 216 -7.17 1.68 -10.65
CA ALA A 216 -8.35 1.71 -11.51
C ALA A 216 -9.08 0.35 -11.64
N SER A 217 -8.57 -0.73 -11.03
CA SER A 217 -9.14 -2.07 -11.23
C SER A 217 -10.42 -2.32 -10.42
N ILE A 218 -10.66 -1.54 -9.36
CA ILE A 218 -11.83 -1.62 -8.48
C ILE A 218 -12.35 -0.20 -8.23
N ASP A 219 -12.37 0.62 -9.27
CA ASP A 219 -12.69 2.05 -9.21
C ASP A 219 -14.09 2.35 -8.66
N TRP A 220 -15.01 1.39 -8.76
CA TRP A 220 -16.35 1.43 -8.18
C TRP A 220 -16.41 1.29 -6.65
N ALA A 221 -15.28 0.96 -6.00
CA ALA A 221 -15.14 0.94 -4.54
C ALA A 221 -13.76 1.43 -4.09
N GLN A 222 -13.71 2.52 -3.33
CA GLN A 222 -12.45 3.09 -2.83
C GLN A 222 -11.87 2.31 -1.63
N TRP A 223 -12.58 1.30 -1.15
CA TRP A 223 -12.19 0.49 -0.01
C TRP A 223 -12.38 -1.00 -0.31
N SER A 224 -11.53 -1.84 0.28
CA SER A 224 -11.80 -3.28 0.37
C SER A 224 -11.67 -3.79 1.80
N TRP A 225 -12.46 -4.81 2.09
CA TRP A 225 -12.51 -5.46 3.38
C TRP A 225 -12.50 -6.98 3.19
N ASN A 226 -11.51 -7.64 3.78
CA ASN A 226 -11.26 -9.07 3.62
C ASN A 226 -11.17 -9.76 5.00
N PRO A 227 -12.29 -9.84 5.75
CA PRO A 227 -12.35 -10.58 7.02
C PRO A 227 -12.21 -12.09 6.81
N ILE A 228 -12.52 -12.55 5.60
CA ILE A 228 -12.31 -13.90 5.10
C ILE A 228 -11.48 -13.79 3.82
N THR A 229 -10.52 -14.69 3.65
CA THR A 229 -9.81 -14.89 2.38
C THR A 229 -9.88 -16.35 1.96
N GLY A 230 -9.50 -16.63 0.71
CA GLY A 230 -9.42 -17.98 0.18
C GLY A 230 -10.64 -18.39 -0.63
N CYS A 231 -10.40 -19.25 -1.62
CA CYS A 231 -11.42 -19.71 -2.54
C CYS A 231 -10.97 -21.00 -3.23
N LYS A 232 -11.89 -21.97 -3.32
CA LYS A 232 -11.67 -23.28 -3.95
C LYS A 232 -12.26 -23.41 -5.36
N HIS A 233 -12.72 -22.31 -5.97
CA HIS A 233 -12.94 -22.30 -7.43
C HIS A 233 -11.61 -22.54 -8.13
N ASP A 234 -11.62 -23.05 -9.36
CA ASP A 234 -10.43 -23.23 -10.19
C ASP A 234 -10.45 -22.32 -11.43
N CYS A 235 -10.74 -21.03 -11.21
CA CYS A 235 -10.76 -20.05 -12.29
C CYS A 235 -9.33 -19.85 -12.82
N PRO A 236 -9.05 -20.05 -14.12
CA PRO A 236 -7.71 -19.89 -14.70
C PRO A 236 -7.25 -18.41 -14.68
N TYR A 237 -8.19 -17.47 -14.65
CA TYR A 237 -7.94 -16.02 -14.66
C TYR A 237 -7.89 -15.38 -13.26
N CYS A 238 -7.80 -16.18 -12.18
CA CYS A 238 -7.99 -15.69 -10.81
C CYS A 238 -6.79 -14.88 -10.29
N TYR A 239 -6.90 -13.54 -10.34
CA TYR A 239 -5.88 -12.64 -9.77
C TYR A 239 -5.66 -12.86 -8.27
N ALA A 240 -6.73 -13.14 -7.51
CA ALA A 240 -6.65 -13.33 -6.06
C ALA A 240 -5.81 -14.55 -5.68
N ARG A 241 -5.81 -15.61 -6.50
CA ARG A 241 -4.95 -16.79 -6.28
C ARG A 241 -3.47 -16.45 -6.45
N ASP A 242 -3.14 -15.65 -7.45
CA ASP A 242 -1.75 -15.23 -7.72
C ASP A 242 -1.23 -14.34 -6.57
N ILE A 243 -2.07 -13.45 -6.04
CA ILE A 243 -1.76 -12.66 -4.85
C ILE A 243 -1.63 -13.56 -3.62
N ALA A 244 -2.57 -14.49 -3.42
CA ALA A 244 -2.56 -15.41 -2.27
C ALA A 244 -1.27 -16.24 -2.21
N LYS A 245 -0.81 -16.79 -3.34
CA LYS A 245 0.45 -17.53 -3.42
C LYS A 245 1.67 -16.72 -2.97
N ARG A 246 1.64 -15.40 -3.12
CA ARG A 246 2.75 -14.51 -2.81
C ARG A 246 2.72 -14.02 -1.37
N PHE A 247 1.54 -13.67 -0.86
CA PHE A 247 1.40 -12.91 0.38
C PHE A 247 0.72 -13.68 1.52
N TYR A 248 0.10 -14.82 1.25
CA TYR A 248 -0.66 -15.58 2.25
C TYR A 248 0.08 -16.88 2.57
N PRO A 249 0.58 -17.07 3.82
CA PRO A 249 1.34 -18.27 4.20
C PRO A 249 0.59 -19.58 3.95
N GLN A 250 -0.72 -19.58 4.14
CA GLN A 250 -1.63 -20.70 3.88
C GLN A 250 -2.05 -20.82 2.40
N GLY A 251 -1.49 -20.00 1.53
CA GLY A 251 -1.93 -19.88 0.14
C GLY A 251 -3.37 -19.39 0.07
N PHE A 252 -4.16 -20.00 -0.81
CA PHE A 252 -5.55 -19.60 -1.06
C PHE A 252 -6.59 -20.48 -0.33
N ASP A 253 -6.16 -21.14 0.75
CA ASP A 253 -7.06 -21.92 1.61
C ASP A 253 -8.00 -20.99 2.41
N PRO A 254 -9.30 -21.29 2.49
CA PRO A 254 -10.26 -20.43 3.19
C PRO A 254 -9.87 -20.19 4.64
N SER A 255 -9.74 -18.91 4.99
CA SER A 255 -9.25 -18.47 6.31
C SER A 255 -10.03 -17.27 6.80
N ILE A 256 -10.29 -17.22 8.11
CA ILE A 256 -10.88 -16.07 8.81
C ILE A 256 -9.78 -15.27 9.49
N TYR A 257 -9.97 -13.94 9.54
CA TYR A 257 -9.08 -12.99 10.19
C TYR A 257 -9.87 -12.21 11.27
N PRO A 258 -9.94 -12.71 12.52
CA PRO A 258 -10.73 -12.11 13.58
C PRO A 258 -10.44 -10.61 13.79
N CYS A 259 -9.16 -10.21 13.78
CA CYS A 259 -8.75 -8.81 13.94
C CYS A 259 -9.35 -7.86 12.90
N ARG A 260 -9.61 -8.34 11.66
CA ARG A 260 -10.12 -7.52 10.57
C ARG A 260 -11.59 -7.14 10.75
N PHE A 261 -12.33 -7.75 11.68
CA PHE A 261 -13.71 -7.36 12.00
C PHE A 261 -13.82 -5.98 12.68
N ALA A 262 -12.71 -5.41 13.17
CA ALA A 262 -12.67 -4.04 13.67
C ALA A 262 -12.71 -2.97 12.56
N ALA A 263 -12.33 -3.32 11.33
CA ALA A 263 -12.12 -2.38 10.22
C ALA A 263 -13.34 -1.50 9.86
N PRO A 264 -14.59 -2.01 9.81
CA PRO A 264 -15.76 -1.17 9.56
C PRO A 264 -15.94 -0.02 10.54
N LYS A 265 -15.67 -0.26 11.83
CA LYS A 265 -15.81 0.74 12.89
C LYS A 265 -14.62 1.70 12.92
N ASN A 266 -13.42 1.20 12.65
CA ASN A 266 -12.18 1.97 12.72
C ASN A 266 -11.94 2.85 11.49
N THR A 267 -12.64 2.59 10.38
CA THR A 267 -12.53 3.39 9.15
C THR A 267 -13.59 4.49 9.15
N LYS A 268 -13.16 5.72 8.85
CA LYS A 268 -14.07 6.88 8.75
C LYS A 268 -14.48 7.11 7.30
N VAL A 269 -15.77 7.33 7.08
CA VAL A 269 -16.31 7.72 5.77
C VAL A 269 -15.75 9.11 5.39
N PRO A 270 -15.07 9.25 4.24
CA PRO A 270 -14.57 10.55 3.78
C PRO A 270 -15.70 11.49 3.34
N GLN A 271 -15.50 12.80 3.50
CA GLN A 271 -16.46 13.81 3.03
C GLN A 271 -16.72 13.74 1.51
N LYS A 272 -15.70 13.35 0.73
CA LYS A 272 -15.83 13.14 -0.73
C LYS A 272 -16.95 12.15 -1.11
N SER A 273 -17.41 11.32 -0.18
CA SER A 273 -18.56 10.44 -0.39
C SER A 273 -19.92 11.14 -0.54
N GLU A 274 -19.97 12.45 -0.37
CA GLU A 274 -21.14 13.28 -0.72
C GLU A 274 -21.22 13.56 -2.23
N GLU A 275 -20.08 13.48 -2.94
CA GLU A 275 -19.96 13.76 -4.38
C GLU A 275 -19.75 12.49 -5.21
N ASP A 276 -19.03 11.52 -4.64
CA ASP A 276 -18.62 10.29 -5.34
C ASP A 276 -18.89 9.08 -4.45
N THR A 277 -19.86 8.28 -4.86
CA THR A 277 -20.32 7.20 -4.01
C THR A 277 -19.32 6.06 -3.87
N ALA A 278 -18.33 5.95 -4.76
CA ALA A 278 -17.24 4.98 -4.61
C ALA A 278 -16.52 5.15 -3.26
N PHE A 279 -16.51 6.35 -2.67
CA PHE A 279 -15.90 6.63 -1.35
C PHE A 279 -16.69 6.07 -0.16
N LYS A 280 -17.93 5.64 -0.36
CA LYS A 280 -18.77 4.90 0.60
C LYS A 280 -18.80 3.39 0.31
N ASN A 281 -18.30 2.95 -0.83
CA ASN A 281 -18.36 1.57 -1.26
C ASN A 281 -17.14 0.78 -0.78
N VAL A 282 -17.41 -0.40 -0.22
CA VAL A 282 -16.43 -1.34 0.32
C VAL A 282 -16.58 -2.67 -0.40
N PHE A 283 -15.59 -3.04 -1.21
CA PHE A 283 -15.59 -4.38 -1.82
C PHE A 283 -15.27 -5.43 -0.74
N THR A 284 -16.27 -6.24 -0.42
CA THR A 284 -16.24 -7.21 0.66
C THR A 284 -15.90 -8.59 0.12
N GLY A 285 -14.71 -9.09 0.47
CA GLY A 285 -14.20 -10.36 -0.02
C GLY A 285 -13.54 -10.28 -1.39
N SER A 286 -12.78 -9.22 -1.70
CA SER A 286 -11.97 -9.16 -2.93
C SER A 286 -10.96 -10.32 -3.04
N MET A 287 -10.58 -10.90 -1.91
CA MET A 287 -9.70 -12.06 -1.79
C MET A 287 -10.44 -13.36 -1.43
N ALA A 288 -11.74 -13.45 -1.65
CA ALA A 288 -12.56 -14.61 -1.31
C ALA A 288 -13.74 -14.83 -2.26
N ASP A 289 -14.37 -16.00 -2.17
CA ASP A 289 -15.80 -16.14 -2.45
C ASP A 289 -16.46 -16.47 -1.10
N ILE A 290 -16.98 -15.44 -0.41
CA ILE A 290 -17.50 -15.54 0.96
C ILE A 290 -18.65 -16.55 1.05
N PHE A 291 -19.47 -16.64 0.00
CA PHE A 291 -20.60 -17.57 -0.05
C PHE A 291 -20.22 -18.92 -0.67
N GLY A 292 -18.92 -19.18 -0.89
CA GLY A 292 -18.43 -20.46 -1.39
C GLY A 292 -18.75 -21.61 -0.42
N ARG A 293 -19.18 -22.78 -0.93
CA ARG A 293 -19.62 -23.94 -0.11
C ARG A 293 -18.64 -24.44 0.97
N TRP A 294 -17.38 -24.01 0.91
CA TRP A 294 -16.31 -24.34 1.85
C TRP A 294 -16.17 -23.34 3.00
N VAL A 295 -16.86 -22.21 2.94
CA VAL A 295 -16.86 -21.20 4.00
C VAL A 295 -17.91 -21.60 5.04
N PRO A 296 -17.54 -21.74 6.34
CA PRO A 296 -18.50 -21.99 7.42
C PRO A 296 -19.64 -20.96 7.47
N ALA A 297 -20.84 -21.39 7.85
CA ALA A 297 -22.01 -20.49 7.91
C ALA A 297 -21.84 -19.40 8.99
N ASP A 298 -21.25 -19.75 10.13
CA ASP A 298 -20.97 -18.82 11.23
C ASP A 298 -20.03 -17.69 10.80
N TRP A 299 -19.07 -17.94 9.91
CA TRP A 299 -18.22 -16.88 9.34
C TRP A 299 -19.04 -15.88 8.52
N ILE A 300 -20.01 -16.35 7.75
CA ILE A 300 -20.86 -15.51 6.91
C ILE A 300 -21.82 -14.70 7.79
N ASP A 301 -22.38 -15.30 8.85
CA ASP A 301 -23.20 -14.61 9.85
C ASP A 301 -22.42 -13.48 10.52
N LEU A 302 -21.17 -13.73 10.95
CA LEU A 302 -20.30 -12.69 11.53
C LEU A 302 -20.08 -11.52 10.57
N VAL A 303 -19.88 -11.80 9.28
CA VAL A 303 -19.70 -10.76 8.26
C VAL A 303 -20.99 -9.96 8.07
N ILE A 304 -22.14 -10.63 7.98
CA ILE A 304 -23.44 -9.98 7.81
C ILE A 304 -23.78 -9.10 9.03
N ASP A 305 -23.49 -9.57 10.25
CA ASP A 305 -23.71 -8.80 11.47
C ASP A 305 -22.82 -7.55 11.53
N ALA A 306 -21.56 -7.68 11.12
CA ALA A 306 -20.67 -6.54 10.98
C ALA A 306 -21.16 -5.54 9.92
N VAL A 307 -21.70 -6.00 8.79
CA VAL A 307 -22.33 -5.14 7.78
C VAL A 307 -23.55 -4.42 8.36
N ARG A 308 -24.45 -5.14 9.02
CA ARG A 308 -25.66 -4.58 9.65
C ARG A 308 -25.32 -3.51 10.69
N GLY A 309 -24.24 -3.72 11.45
CA GLY A 309 -23.77 -2.77 12.47
C GLY A 309 -23.09 -1.51 11.93
N ASN A 310 -22.88 -1.39 10.61
CA ASN A 310 -22.15 -0.29 9.99
C ASN A 310 -22.90 0.33 8.79
N PRO A 311 -24.11 0.89 9.00
CA PRO A 311 -24.98 1.39 7.93
C PRO A 311 -24.43 2.62 7.18
N GLN A 312 -23.39 3.26 7.67
CA GLN A 312 -22.72 4.39 7.01
C GLN A 312 -21.93 3.97 5.76
N TRP A 313 -21.68 2.67 5.59
CA TRP A 313 -20.92 2.08 4.48
C TRP A 313 -21.82 1.20 3.61
N ASN A 314 -21.50 1.12 2.32
CA ASN A 314 -22.09 0.16 1.40
C ASN A 314 -21.13 -1.01 1.18
N PHE A 315 -21.56 -2.23 1.50
CA PHE A 315 -20.73 -3.43 1.39
C PHE A 315 -21.10 -4.19 0.13
N LEU A 316 -20.20 -4.18 -0.85
CA LEU A 316 -20.40 -4.84 -2.14
C LEU A 316 -19.86 -6.24 -2.05
N PHE A 317 -20.74 -7.23 -2.15
CA PHE A 317 -20.40 -8.65 -2.15
C PHE A 317 -20.44 -9.20 -3.57
N LEU A 318 -19.56 -10.17 -3.85
CA LEU A 318 -19.57 -10.91 -5.11
C LEU A 318 -19.39 -12.40 -4.88
N THR A 319 -20.22 -13.24 -5.48
CA THR A 319 -20.10 -14.69 -5.39
C THR A 319 -20.32 -15.40 -6.72
N LYS A 320 -19.79 -16.62 -6.84
CA LYS A 320 -20.16 -17.59 -7.89
C LYS A 320 -21.09 -18.70 -7.36
N PHE A 321 -21.58 -18.58 -6.12
CA PHE A 321 -22.58 -19.44 -5.47
C PHE A 321 -23.84 -18.66 -5.05
N PRO A 322 -24.54 -17.98 -5.97
CA PRO A 322 -25.62 -17.08 -5.62
C PRO A 322 -26.79 -17.75 -4.87
N GLN A 323 -27.00 -19.06 -5.08
CA GLN A 323 -28.02 -19.83 -4.37
C GLN A 323 -27.80 -19.92 -2.86
N ARG A 324 -26.55 -19.81 -2.39
CA ARG A 324 -26.23 -19.96 -0.97
C ARG A 324 -26.65 -18.74 -0.15
N VAL A 325 -26.80 -17.58 -0.80
CA VAL A 325 -27.22 -16.35 -0.11
C VAL A 325 -28.56 -16.53 0.60
N HIS A 326 -29.44 -17.41 0.10
CA HIS A 326 -30.74 -17.69 0.71
C HIS A 326 -30.69 -18.35 2.09
N GLU A 327 -29.55 -18.95 2.46
CA GLU A 327 -29.35 -19.56 3.78
C GLU A 327 -29.35 -18.50 4.89
N PHE A 328 -29.06 -17.23 4.55
CA PHE A 328 -28.77 -16.16 5.49
C PHE A 328 -29.92 -15.13 5.61
N GLY A 329 -31.11 -15.49 5.17
CA GLY A 329 -32.31 -14.66 5.29
C GLY A 329 -32.26 -13.37 4.45
N GLN A 330 -32.88 -12.32 4.97
CA GLN A 330 -32.89 -11.00 4.32
C GLN A 330 -31.57 -10.29 4.54
N MET A 331 -30.94 -9.85 3.45
CA MET A 331 -29.70 -9.07 3.51
C MET A 331 -29.96 -7.67 4.08
N PRO A 332 -29.03 -7.09 4.85
CA PRO A 332 -29.09 -5.68 5.25
C PRO A 332 -29.20 -4.74 4.05
N ASP A 333 -29.87 -3.59 4.19
CA ASP A 333 -30.05 -2.65 3.08
C ASP A 333 -28.72 -2.11 2.53
N ASN A 334 -27.70 -2.03 3.38
CA ASN A 334 -26.36 -1.61 3.02
C ASN A 334 -25.46 -2.75 2.50
N ALA A 335 -26.00 -3.96 2.32
CA ALA A 335 -25.35 -5.08 1.66
C ALA A 335 -25.77 -5.13 0.19
N TRP A 336 -24.84 -4.85 -0.72
CA TRP A 336 -25.10 -4.98 -2.15
C TRP A 336 -24.62 -6.31 -2.62
N MET A 337 -25.58 -7.18 -2.88
CA MET A 337 -25.30 -8.55 -3.20
C MET A 337 -25.16 -8.72 -4.71
N GLY A 338 -24.01 -9.19 -5.14
CA GLY A 338 -23.72 -9.44 -6.54
C GLY A 338 -23.32 -10.87 -6.85
N THR A 339 -23.51 -11.26 -8.11
CA THR A 339 -23.00 -12.54 -8.62
C THR A 339 -22.18 -12.34 -9.89
N THR A 340 -21.14 -13.16 -10.05
CA THR A 340 -20.37 -13.18 -11.29
C THR A 340 -21.14 -13.95 -12.36
N VAL A 341 -21.32 -13.35 -13.53
CA VAL A 341 -21.81 -14.01 -14.74
C VAL A 341 -20.80 -13.74 -15.86
N ASP A 342 -19.83 -14.62 -16.00
CA ASP A 342 -18.75 -14.55 -16.99
C ASP A 342 -19.11 -15.26 -18.31
N CYS A 343 -20.15 -16.09 -18.32
CA CYS A 343 -20.64 -16.80 -19.51
C CYS A 343 -22.16 -17.06 -19.45
N GLN A 344 -22.76 -17.37 -20.60
CA GLN A 344 -24.22 -17.54 -20.76
C GLN A 344 -24.79 -18.61 -19.82
N GLU A 345 -24.04 -19.68 -19.54
CA GLU A 345 -24.46 -20.80 -18.68
C GLU A 345 -24.74 -20.38 -17.23
N ARG A 346 -24.17 -19.24 -16.78
CA ARG A 346 -24.41 -18.72 -15.43
C ARG A 346 -25.67 -17.88 -15.31
N VAL A 347 -26.23 -17.37 -16.42
CA VAL A 347 -27.36 -16.44 -16.41
C VAL A 347 -28.58 -17.03 -15.68
N ALA A 348 -29.00 -18.24 -16.06
CA ALA A 348 -30.19 -18.86 -15.47
C ALA A 348 -30.04 -19.11 -13.96
N ASN A 349 -28.83 -19.44 -13.51
CA ASN A 349 -28.55 -19.63 -12.09
C ASN A 349 -28.59 -18.31 -11.31
N ALA A 350 -28.05 -17.23 -11.90
CA ALA A 350 -28.13 -15.89 -11.33
C ALA A 350 -29.59 -15.44 -11.19
N GLU A 351 -30.37 -15.50 -12.27
CA GLU A 351 -31.79 -15.10 -12.26
C GLU A 351 -32.60 -15.91 -11.24
N LYS A 352 -32.42 -17.24 -11.22
CA LYS A 352 -33.13 -18.13 -10.28
C LYS A 352 -32.82 -17.80 -8.81
N ALA A 353 -31.58 -17.49 -8.50
CA ALA A 353 -31.20 -17.11 -7.15
C ALA A 353 -31.75 -15.73 -6.79
N PHE A 354 -31.46 -14.71 -7.59
CA PHE A 354 -31.81 -13.32 -7.27
C PHE A 354 -33.33 -13.05 -7.29
N ALA A 355 -34.12 -13.87 -8.00
CA ALA A 355 -35.58 -13.86 -7.91
C ALA A 355 -36.12 -14.15 -6.51
N LYS A 356 -35.36 -14.88 -5.67
CA LYS A 356 -35.74 -15.24 -4.29
C LYS A 356 -35.13 -14.34 -3.23
N MET A 357 -34.16 -13.50 -3.61
CA MET A 357 -33.49 -12.61 -2.68
C MET A 357 -34.39 -11.42 -2.33
N GLY A 358 -34.47 -11.08 -1.04
CA GLY A 358 -35.14 -9.88 -0.55
C GLY A 358 -34.14 -8.92 0.10
N GLY A 359 -34.44 -7.63 0.04
CA GLY A 359 -33.61 -6.56 0.60
C GLY A 359 -32.36 -6.21 -0.22
N GLY A 360 -31.79 -5.04 0.06
CA GLY A 360 -30.54 -4.57 -0.52
C GLY A 360 -30.54 -4.33 -2.03
N ILE A 361 -29.39 -3.89 -2.54
CA ILE A 361 -29.10 -3.74 -3.96
C ILE A 361 -28.65 -5.08 -4.54
N LYS A 362 -29.16 -5.43 -5.72
CA LYS A 362 -28.82 -6.64 -6.47
C LYS A 362 -28.00 -6.26 -7.69
N TRP A 363 -26.84 -6.87 -7.88
CA TRP A 363 -25.97 -6.49 -9.00
C TRP A 363 -25.31 -7.67 -9.72
N LEU A 364 -24.88 -7.39 -10.94
CA LEU A 364 -24.17 -8.35 -11.78
C LEU A 364 -22.74 -7.87 -12.03
N SER A 365 -21.79 -8.75 -11.77
CA SER A 365 -20.41 -8.58 -12.25
C SER A 365 -20.23 -9.42 -13.50
N ILE A 366 -20.21 -8.75 -14.65
CA ILE A 366 -19.94 -9.35 -15.95
C ILE A 366 -18.46 -9.14 -16.25
N GLU A 367 -17.61 -9.83 -15.49
CA GLU A 367 -16.15 -9.67 -15.55
C GLU A 367 -15.40 -10.99 -15.27
N PRO A 368 -14.65 -11.51 -16.25
CA PRO A 368 -14.64 -11.09 -17.66
C PRO A 368 -15.92 -11.55 -18.40
N MET A 369 -16.39 -10.78 -19.40
CA MET A 369 -17.52 -11.16 -20.26
C MET A 369 -17.17 -12.21 -21.34
N LEU A 370 -16.84 -13.45 -20.99
CA LEU A 370 -16.28 -14.43 -21.94
C LEU A 370 -17.17 -14.82 -23.13
N THR A 371 -18.49 -14.56 -23.06
CA THR A 371 -19.46 -14.83 -24.13
C THR A 371 -20.46 -13.67 -24.26
N PRO A 372 -21.16 -13.50 -25.41
CA PRO A 372 -22.33 -12.63 -25.44
C PRO A 372 -23.38 -13.16 -24.45
N LEU A 373 -24.08 -12.26 -23.77
CA LEU A 373 -25.05 -12.62 -22.73
C LEU A 373 -26.45 -12.15 -23.09
N LYS A 374 -27.42 -13.04 -22.89
CA LYS A 374 -28.85 -12.77 -23.00
C LYS A 374 -29.53 -13.11 -21.68
N PHE A 375 -30.15 -12.10 -21.07
CA PHE A 375 -30.94 -12.24 -19.86
C PHE A 375 -32.43 -12.30 -20.20
N THR A 376 -33.16 -13.10 -19.44
CA THR A 376 -34.62 -13.18 -19.49
C THR A 376 -35.26 -12.24 -18.46
N ARG A 377 -34.60 -12.08 -17.31
CA ARG A 377 -35.08 -11.36 -16.13
C ARG A 377 -34.01 -10.43 -15.57
N LEU A 378 -33.47 -9.57 -16.43
CA LEU A 378 -32.49 -8.56 -16.02
C LEU A 378 -33.08 -7.51 -15.08
N ASP A 379 -34.41 -7.35 -15.09
CA ASP A 379 -35.20 -6.51 -14.18
C ASP A 379 -35.06 -6.91 -12.69
N LEU A 380 -34.48 -8.09 -12.41
CA LEU A 380 -34.19 -8.53 -11.05
C LEU A 380 -32.97 -7.83 -10.43
N PHE A 381 -32.21 -7.07 -11.21
CA PHE A 381 -30.96 -6.44 -10.79
C PHE A 381 -31.06 -4.92 -10.95
N ASP A 382 -30.44 -4.21 -10.02
CA ASP A 382 -30.39 -2.75 -10.01
C ASP A 382 -29.15 -2.22 -10.77
N TRP A 383 -28.10 -3.05 -10.86
CA TRP A 383 -26.79 -2.61 -11.36
C TRP A 383 -26.06 -3.69 -12.16
N VAL A 384 -25.47 -3.29 -13.29
CA VAL A 384 -24.66 -4.17 -14.15
C VAL A 384 -23.29 -3.57 -14.35
N VAL A 385 -22.26 -4.25 -13.83
CA VAL A 385 -20.85 -3.91 -14.03
C VAL A 385 -20.28 -4.77 -15.14
N ILE A 386 -19.75 -4.14 -16.19
CA ILE A 386 -19.21 -4.81 -17.39
C ILE A 386 -17.71 -4.56 -17.46
N GLY A 387 -16.93 -5.64 -17.61
CA GLY A 387 -15.47 -5.57 -17.66
C GLY A 387 -14.82 -6.66 -18.52
N GLY A 388 -13.60 -6.36 -18.96
CA GLY A 388 -12.70 -7.31 -19.60
C GLY A 388 -11.97 -8.20 -18.60
N ALA A 389 -11.02 -9.01 -19.07
CA ALA A 389 -10.09 -9.74 -18.21
C ALA A 389 -8.79 -8.96 -18.08
N SER A 390 -8.30 -8.81 -16.85
CA SER A 390 -6.91 -8.42 -16.61
C SER A 390 -5.97 -9.61 -16.88
N LYS A 391 -4.70 -9.32 -17.18
CA LYS A 391 -3.67 -10.35 -17.31
C LYS A 391 -3.49 -11.08 -15.96
N SER A 392 -3.45 -12.41 -15.99
CA SER A 392 -3.10 -13.28 -14.85
C SER A 392 -1.82 -14.07 -15.13
N ALA A 393 -1.39 -14.90 -14.18
CA ALA A 393 -0.28 -15.83 -14.42
C ALA A 393 -0.57 -16.85 -15.53
N GLN A 394 -1.83 -17.18 -15.78
CA GLN A 394 -2.22 -18.24 -16.73
C GLN A 394 -2.89 -17.71 -18.01
N THR A 395 -3.40 -16.47 -18.00
CA THR A 395 -4.23 -15.94 -19.10
C THR A 395 -3.83 -14.50 -19.47
N PRO A 396 -3.88 -14.13 -20.77
CA PRO A 396 -3.66 -12.74 -21.18
C PRO A 396 -4.82 -11.82 -20.76
N ALA A 397 -4.61 -10.51 -20.90
CA ALA A 397 -5.71 -9.56 -20.84
C ALA A 397 -6.66 -9.76 -22.03
N TRP A 398 -7.94 -9.45 -21.84
CA TRP A 398 -8.98 -9.68 -22.84
C TRP A 398 -10.05 -8.59 -22.77
N VAL A 399 -10.54 -8.15 -23.93
CA VAL A 399 -11.59 -7.14 -24.07
C VAL A 399 -12.75 -7.74 -24.88
N PRO A 400 -14.01 -7.62 -24.43
CA PRO A 400 -15.16 -8.10 -25.18
C PRO A 400 -15.33 -7.37 -26.53
N PRO A 401 -15.83 -8.06 -27.56
CA PRO A 401 -16.36 -7.40 -28.75
C PRO A 401 -17.39 -6.31 -28.38
N PHE A 402 -17.30 -5.16 -29.06
CA PHE A 402 -18.15 -4.00 -28.74
C PHE A 402 -19.65 -4.28 -28.91
N ASP A 403 -20.03 -5.10 -29.89
CA ASP A 403 -21.41 -5.51 -30.13
C ASP A 403 -21.99 -6.28 -28.92
N TRP A 404 -21.18 -7.06 -28.21
CA TRP A 404 -21.62 -7.75 -26.99
C TRP A 404 -21.89 -6.76 -25.86
N ILE A 405 -20.99 -5.78 -25.69
CA ILE A 405 -21.12 -4.71 -24.69
C ILE A 405 -22.37 -3.87 -24.99
N ALA A 406 -22.54 -3.45 -26.24
CA ALA A 406 -23.66 -2.62 -26.67
C ALA A 406 -25.01 -3.34 -26.49
N ASP A 407 -25.06 -4.63 -26.82
CA ASP A 407 -26.27 -5.44 -26.66
C ASP A 407 -26.65 -5.64 -25.18
N LEU A 408 -25.67 -5.97 -24.32
CA LEU A 408 -25.92 -6.10 -22.88
C LEU A 408 -26.30 -4.77 -22.23
N HIS A 409 -25.65 -3.68 -22.65
CA HIS A 409 -26.02 -2.33 -22.23
C HIS A 409 -27.48 -2.05 -22.59
N ALA A 410 -27.90 -2.32 -23.83
CA ALA A 410 -29.28 -2.10 -24.25
C ALA A 410 -30.28 -2.93 -23.43
N GLN A 411 -29.95 -4.19 -23.12
CA GLN A 411 -30.74 -5.02 -22.20
C GLN A 411 -30.86 -4.38 -20.81
N ALA A 412 -29.74 -3.94 -20.23
CA ALA A 412 -29.71 -3.31 -18.92
C ALA A 412 -30.56 -2.03 -18.88
N ARG A 413 -30.49 -1.21 -19.92
CA ARG A 413 -31.32 -0.01 -20.05
C ARG A 413 -32.81 -0.33 -20.17
N ALA A 414 -33.17 -1.31 -20.98
CA ALA A 414 -34.56 -1.74 -21.13
C ALA A 414 -35.12 -2.29 -19.80
N ALA A 415 -34.28 -2.89 -18.98
CA ALA A 415 -34.62 -3.38 -17.64
C ALA A 415 -34.57 -2.31 -16.54
N GLY A 416 -34.10 -1.10 -16.83
CA GLY A 416 -33.99 -0.01 -15.86
C GLY A 416 -32.76 -0.07 -14.95
N CYS A 417 -31.78 -0.93 -15.25
CA CYS A 417 -30.56 -1.06 -14.46
C CYS A 417 -29.60 0.13 -14.69
N ALA A 418 -28.86 0.51 -13.64
CA ALA A 418 -27.67 1.32 -13.78
C ALA A 418 -26.54 0.51 -14.45
N VAL A 419 -25.70 1.18 -15.24
CA VAL A 419 -24.62 0.52 -15.99
C VAL A 419 -23.26 1.11 -15.62
N TYR A 420 -22.31 0.24 -15.29
CA TYR A 420 -20.93 0.60 -15.02
C TYR A 420 -19.98 -0.11 -15.99
N HIS A 421 -19.27 0.67 -16.80
CA HIS A 421 -18.24 0.22 -17.71
C HIS A 421 -16.87 0.38 -17.05
N LYS A 422 -16.17 -0.72 -16.79
CA LYS A 422 -14.82 -0.68 -16.23
C LYS A 422 -13.83 -0.11 -17.24
N ASP A 423 -12.75 0.48 -16.72
CA ASP A 423 -11.69 1.08 -17.55
C ASP A 423 -11.01 0.06 -18.47
N ASN A 424 -10.97 -1.23 -18.08
CA ASN A 424 -10.39 -2.31 -18.89
C ASN A 424 -11.23 -2.71 -20.12
N LEU A 425 -12.36 -2.04 -20.39
CA LEU A 425 -13.09 -2.15 -21.66
C LEU A 425 -12.48 -1.28 -22.77
N CYS A 426 -11.52 -0.40 -22.46
CA CYS A 426 -10.87 0.49 -23.43
C CYS A 426 -11.84 1.37 -24.24
N LEU A 427 -13.03 1.67 -23.69
CA LEU A 427 -13.98 2.61 -24.28
C LEU A 427 -13.46 4.05 -24.13
N GLY A 428 -13.78 4.94 -25.08
CA GLY A 428 -13.57 6.39 -24.90
C GLY A 428 -14.34 6.92 -23.70
N ASP A 429 -13.84 7.97 -23.03
CA ASP A 429 -14.45 8.52 -21.81
C ASP A 429 -15.90 8.99 -22.05
N GLU A 430 -16.22 9.44 -23.27
CA GLU A 430 -17.57 9.85 -23.68
C GLU A 430 -18.57 8.70 -23.82
N LEU A 431 -18.09 7.46 -23.91
CA LEU A 431 -18.87 6.22 -24.01
C LEU A 431 -18.81 5.38 -22.71
N ARG A 432 -17.91 5.73 -21.78
CA ARG A 432 -17.75 5.03 -20.51
C ARG A 432 -18.74 5.57 -19.49
N LEU A 433 -19.71 4.73 -19.12
CA LEU A 433 -20.68 5.08 -18.07
C LEU A 433 -20.21 4.51 -16.74
N LYS A 434 -20.28 5.31 -15.69
CA LYS A 434 -19.89 4.92 -14.33
C LYS A 434 -21.03 5.26 -13.36
N GLU A 435 -22.20 4.69 -13.62
CA GLU A 435 -23.41 4.97 -12.85
C GLU A 435 -23.48 4.09 -11.60
N PHE A 436 -23.98 4.65 -10.50
CA PHE A 436 -24.36 3.89 -9.31
C PHE A 436 -25.90 3.82 -9.13
N PRO A 437 -26.44 2.82 -8.42
CA PRO A 437 -27.88 2.52 -8.41
C PRO A 437 -28.82 3.62 -7.88
N TRP A 438 -28.34 4.50 -7.02
CA TRP A 438 -29.11 5.62 -6.45
C TRP A 438 -28.88 6.94 -7.18
N GLU A 439 -27.97 6.99 -8.16
CA GLU A 439 -27.67 8.24 -8.85
C GLU A 439 -28.80 8.57 -9.81
N THR A 440 -29.18 9.85 -9.84
CA THR A 440 -30.18 10.30 -10.81
C THR A 440 -29.51 10.32 -12.17
N ARG A 441 -30.05 9.52 -13.10
CA ARG A 441 -29.55 9.46 -14.47
C ARG A 441 -29.84 10.77 -15.20
N GLU A 442 -28.80 11.44 -15.69
CA GLU A 442 -28.96 12.50 -16.68
C GLU A 442 -29.13 11.89 -18.07
N GLU A 443 -30.37 11.87 -18.58
CA GLU A 443 -30.60 11.42 -19.94
C GLU A 443 -30.01 12.41 -20.96
N ARG A 444 -29.25 11.88 -21.92
CA ARG A 444 -28.84 12.65 -23.10
C ARG A 444 -30.07 12.92 -23.96
N VAL A 445 -30.69 14.06 -23.71
CA VAL A 445 -31.82 14.54 -24.51
C VAL A 445 -31.35 15.16 -25.81
N LEU A 446 -32.16 14.99 -26.86
CA LEU A 446 -31.92 15.67 -28.13
C LEU A 446 -31.84 17.20 -27.88
N PRO A 447 -30.76 17.88 -28.35
CA PRO A 447 -30.63 19.31 -28.18
C PRO A 447 -31.89 20.04 -28.61
N GLN A 448 -32.30 21.07 -27.87
CA GLN A 448 -33.55 21.79 -28.14
C GLN A 448 -33.62 22.28 -29.59
N ALA A 449 -32.49 22.71 -30.15
CA ALA A 449 -32.36 23.16 -31.54
C ALA A 449 -32.65 22.06 -32.58
N LEU A 450 -32.59 20.78 -32.21
CA LEU A 450 -32.86 19.63 -33.10
C LEU A 450 -34.24 19.00 -32.85
N LYS A 451 -34.96 19.37 -31.80
CA LYS A 451 -36.25 18.75 -31.45
C LYS A 451 -37.31 18.86 -32.54
N TYR A 452 -37.26 19.90 -33.39
CA TYR A 452 -38.19 20.05 -34.52
C TYR A 452 -38.09 18.90 -35.54
N LEU A 453 -36.97 18.17 -35.60
CA LEU A 453 -36.79 17.01 -36.48
C LEU A 453 -37.44 15.73 -35.94
N SER A 454 -37.74 15.68 -34.63
CA SER A 454 -38.33 14.51 -33.96
C SER A 454 -39.86 14.51 -33.95
N MET A 455 -40.50 15.60 -34.35
CA MET A 455 -41.96 15.72 -34.44
C MET A 455 -42.42 15.30 -35.84
N LYS A 456 -42.57 14.00 -36.08
CA LYS A 456 -43.26 13.44 -37.25
C LYS A 456 -44.23 12.36 -36.84
#